data_AF-A0A383AIS1-F1
#
_entry.id   AF-A0A383AIS1-F1
#
_cell.length_a   1.000
_cell.length_b   1.000
_cell.length_c   1.000
_cell.angle_alpha   90.00
_cell.angle_beta   90.00
_cell.angle_gamma   90.00
#
_symmetry.space_group_name_H-M   'P 1'
#
loop_
_entity.id
_entity.type
_entity.pdbx_description
1 polymer ?
#
loop_
_entity_poly.entity_id
_entity_poly.type
_entity_poly.pdbx_seq_one_letter_code
_entity_poly.pdbx_strand_id
1 'polypeptide(L)'
;MGNNKMYERIAESGDIEAGFAASTHIVDGTFKFGRHTGVTLEPRAIVSSYDPSEKRLMVYYGGQAPHMIRVLFSRHLGLPERDIRVLTQDCGGSYGIKSHLYGDEFATAVLSIMLGRPVRWRADRIESFVSDIHARHHRIRARMGIDVDGHILAFEIDDLVGGGPYSAFPRTSIVEGNQVINLTGGPYRIPNFRGKTVVVFQNMVPISQYRAVGHPMGIVACDSLLEKAAEAAGIDRLEIRRRNFVSDDSY
;
A
#
# COMPACT_ATOMS: atom_id res chain seq x y z
N MET A 1 27.88 -6.26 -5.89
CA MET A 1 26.79 -5.89 -4.97
C MET A 1 25.63 -5.40 -5.81
N GLY A 2 24.43 -5.93 -5.62
CA GLY A 2 23.26 -5.56 -6.44
C GLY A 2 22.81 -4.12 -6.22
N ASN A 3 21.90 -3.62 -7.07
CA ASN A 3 21.37 -2.26 -7.00
C ASN A 3 20.24 -2.07 -5.95
N ASN A 4 19.99 -3.06 -5.09
CA ASN A 4 18.91 -3.11 -4.08
C ASN A 4 17.50 -2.82 -4.62
N LYS A 5 17.29 -2.95 -5.93
CA LYS A 5 15.99 -2.72 -6.57
C LYS A 5 15.11 -3.97 -6.45
N MET A 6 14.02 -3.87 -5.70
CA MET A 6 13.00 -4.91 -5.58
C MET A 6 12.07 -4.91 -6.80
N TYR A 7 11.72 -3.72 -7.28
CA TYR A 7 10.77 -3.53 -8.39
C TYR A 7 11.00 -2.20 -9.08
N GLU A 8 10.73 -2.15 -10.37
CA GLU A 8 10.61 -0.91 -11.14
C GLU A 8 9.46 -1.04 -12.13
N ARG A 9 8.67 0.02 -12.25
CA ARG A 9 7.65 0.14 -13.28
C ARG A 9 7.63 1.56 -13.82
N ILE A 10 7.49 1.65 -15.12
CA ILE A 10 7.19 2.88 -15.85
C ILE A 10 5.82 2.67 -16.51
N ALA A 11 4.96 3.67 -16.42
CA ALA A 11 3.67 3.73 -17.08
C ALA A 11 3.57 5.07 -17.82
N GLU A 12 3.22 5.01 -19.10
CA GLU A 12 3.12 6.18 -19.97
C GLU A 12 1.79 6.16 -20.71
N SER A 13 1.21 7.34 -20.91
CA SER A 13 0.03 7.58 -21.73
C SER A 13 0.15 8.96 -22.39
N GLY A 14 -0.19 9.07 -23.68
CA GLY A 14 0.01 10.30 -24.44
C GLY A 14 1.49 10.61 -24.74
N ASP A 15 1.77 11.87 -25.06
CA ASP A 15 3.12 12.40 -25.32
C ASP A 15 3.47 13.46 -24.28
N ILE A 16 4.24 13.05 -23.28
CA ILE A 16 4.61 13.89 -22.14
C ILE A 16 5.48 15.08 -22.54
N GLU A 17 6.35 14.93 -23.55
CA GLU A 17 7.24 16.00 -23.98
C GLU A 17 6.44 17.07 -24.74
N ALA A 18 5.51 16.65 -25.61
CA ALA A 18 4.59 17.56 -26.29
C ALA A 18 3.68 18.29 -25.29
N GLY A 19 3.15 17.59 -24.28
CA GLY A 19 2.31 18.19 -23.24
C GLY A 19 3.04 19.28 -22.43
N PHE A 20 4.30 19.05 -22.04
CA PHE A 20 5.09 20.07 -21.37
C PHE A 20 5.48 21.23 -22.30
N ALA A 21 5.82 20.95 -23.56
CA ALA A 21 6.15 22.00 -24.53
C ALA A 21 4.97 22.94 -24.80
N ALA A 22 3.73 22.44 -24.74
CA ALA A 22 2.50 23.22 -24.89
C ALA A 22 2.03 23.92 -23.61
N SER A 23 2.65 23.64 -22.46
CA SER A 23 2.24 24.20 -21.17
C SER A 23 2.64 25.66 -21.02
N THR A 24 1.70 26.50 -20.58
CA THR A 24 1.96 27.92 -20.25
C THR A 24 2.60 28.05 -18.87
N HIS A 25 2.14 27.25 -17.90
CA HIS A 25 2.73 27.17 -16.57
C HIS A 25 3.17 25.74 -16.28
N ILE A 26 4.38 25.59 -15.76
CA ILE A 26 4.91 24.31 -15.29
C ILE A 26 5.29 24.48 -13.82
N VAL A 27 4.77 23.60 -12.97
CA VAL A 27 5.04 23.59 -11.53
C VAL A 27 5.61 22.23 -11.12
N ASP A 28 6.50 22.23 -10.12
CA ASP A 28 7.13 21.03 -9.61
C ASP A 28 7.13 20.95 -8.07
N GLY A 29 7.42 19.77 -7.55
CA GLY A 29 7.52 19.50 -6.13
C GLY A 29 8.23 18.20 -5.80
N THR A 30 8.88 18.19 -4.63
CA THR A 30 9.37 16.97 -4.00
C THR A 30 8.61 16.74 -2.70
N PHE A 31 7.91 15.60 -2.60
CA PHE A 31 7.12 15.20 -1.45
C PHE A 31 7.82 14.06 -0.72
N LYS A 32 8.01 14.23 0.59
CA LYS A 32 8.57 13.20 1.46
C LYS A 32 7.54 12.79 2.47
N PHE A 33 7.37 11.49 2.63
CA PHE A 33 6.36 10.95 3.51
C PHE A 33 6.98 10.07 4.59
N GLY A 34 6.55 10.33 5.82
CA GLY A 34 7.01 9.62 7.00
C GLY A 34 6.37 8.24 7.06
N ARG A 35 7.22 7.25 7.32
CA ARG A 35 6.78 5.88 7.58
C ARG A 35 5.88 5.82 8.80
N HIS A 36 4.79 5.08 8.71
CA HIS A 36 3.91 4.80 9.85
C HIS A 36 3.22 3.45 9.72
N THR A 37 2.54 3.02 10.78
CA THR A 37 1.76 1.78 10.83
C THR A 37 0.34 2.07 11.30
N GLY A 38 -0.55 1.08 11.25
CA GLY A 38 -1.97 1.25 11.53
C GLY A 38 -2.33 1.49 13.01
N VAL A 39 -1.45 1.14 13.96
CA VAL A 39 -1.63 1.32 15.42
C VAL A 39 -3.06 0.97 15.89
N THR A 40 -3.52 -0.23 15.56
CA THR A 40 -4.85 -0.72 15.95
C THR A 40 -4.96 -0.80 17.47
N LEU A 41 -6.10 -0.43 18.07
CA LEU A 41 -6.28 -0.45 19.53
C LEU A 41 -6.01 -1.85 20.11
N GLU A 42 -6.49 -2.88 19.42
CA GLU A 42 -6.13 -4.27 19.67
C GLU A 42 -4.83 -4.62 18.92
N PRO A 43 -3.74 -5.00 19.61
CA PRO A 43 -2.54 -5.57 18.98
C PRO A 43 -2.86 -6.87 18.21
N ARG A 44 -1.92 -7.37 17.41
CA ARG A 44 -2.08 -8.70 16.80
C ARG A 44 -2.15 -9.77 17.89
N ALA A 45 -3.10 -10.69 17.75
CA ALA A 45 -3.30 -11.80 18.67
C ALA A 45 -3.85 -13.01 17.91
N ILE A 46 -3.46 -14.19 18.36
CA ILE A 46 -3.87 -15.46 17.79
C ILE A 46 -3.89 -16.56 18.86
N VAL A 47 -4.86 -17.45 18.75
CA VAL A 47 -4.85 -18.73 19.50
C VAL A 47 -4.91 -19.84 18.48
N SER A 48 -3.93 -20.74 18.51
CA SER A 48 -3.92 -21.95 17.72
C SER A 48 -4.14 -23.15 18.61
N SER A 49 -5.00 -24.07 18.19
CA SER A 49 -5.34 -25.29 18.90
C SER A 49 -5.36 -26.46 17.91
N TYR A 50 -4.28 -27.24 17.92
CA TYR A 50 -4.17 -28.46 17.15
C TYR A 50 -4.64 -29.67 17.98
N ASP A 51 -5.54 -30.46 17.39
CA ASP A 51 -5.96 -31.74 17.93
C ASP A 51 -5.19 -32.87 17.21
N PRO A 52 -4.27 -33.58 17.89
CA PRO A 52 -3.51 -34.65 17.27
C PRO A 52 -4.34 -35.91 16.97
N SER A 53 -5.49 -36.09 17.64
CA SER A 53 -6.37 -37.25 17.41
C SER A 53 -7.16 -37.11 16.10
N GLU A 54 -7.63 -35.90 15.79
CA GLU A 54 -8.34 -35.60 14.54
C GLU A 54 -7.43 -35.07 13.43
N LYS A 55 -6.17 -34.72 13.76
CA LYS A 55 -5.23 -33.99 12.90
C LYS A 55 -5.79 -32.68 12.37
N ARG A 56 -6.52 -31.95 13.23
CA ARG A 56 -7.20 -30.70 12.88
C ARG A 56 -6.63 -29.50 13.61
N LEU A 57 -6.51 -28.39 12.89
CA LEU A 57 -6.04 -27.12 13.42
C LEU A 57 -7.18 -26.10 13.50
N MET A 58 -7.53 -25.67 14.71
CA MET A 58 -8.39 -24.51 14.95
C MET A 58 -7.52 -23.28 15.21
N VAL A 59 -7.84 -22.16 14.55
CA VAL A 59 -7.15 -20.87 14.71
C VAL A 59 -8.18 -19.79 15.00
N TYR A 60 -8.08 -19.16 16.17
CA TYR A 60 -8.79 -17.93 16.50
C TYR A 60 -7.91 -16.74 16.10
N TYR A 61 -8.31 -16.03 15.05
CA TYR A 61 -7.51 -15.05 14.35
C TYR A 61 -8.09 -13.65 14.50
N GLY A 62 -7.33 -12.74 15.13
CA GLY A 62 -7.72 -11.34 15.37
C GLY A 62 -7.48 -10.40 14.18
N GLY A 63 -7.65 -10.86 12.93
CA GLY A 63 -7.35 -10.09 11.72
C GLY A 63 -8.42 -10.18 10.63
N GLN A 64 -8.04 -9.93 9.38
CA GLN A 64 -8.91 -9.88 8.20
C GLN A 64 -8.68 -11.06 7.26
N ALA A 65 -9.67 -11.33 6.41
CA ALA A 65 -9.59 -12.36 5.36
C ALA A 65 -9.30 -13.78 5.90
N PRO A 66 -10.12 -14.31 6.83
CA PRO A 66 -9.89 -15.63 7.44
C PRO A 66 -9.81 -16.77 6.43
N HIS A 67 -10.57 -16.71 5.33
CA HIS A 67 -10.50 -17.71 4.25
C HIS A 67 -9.13 -17.71 3.55
N MET A 68 -8.57 -16.54 3.27
CA MET A 68 -7.23 -16.42 2.71
C MET A 68 -6.19 -16.96 3.69
N ILE A 69 -6.28 -16.57 4.97
CA ILE A 69 -5.37 -17.04 6.02
C ILE A 69 -5.45 -18.56 6.19
N ARG A 70 -6.63 -19.18 6.08
CA ARG A 70 -6.82 -20.64 6.06
C ARG A 70 -6.02 -21.30 4.92
N VAL A 71 -6.11 -20.76 3.71
CA VAL A 71 -5.34 -21.25 2.55
C VAL A 71 -3.83 -21.11 2.80
N LEU A 72 -3.39 -20.01 3.41
CA LEU A 72 -1.98 -19.82 3.74
C LEU A 72 -1.48 -20.80 4.79
N PHE A 73 -2.26 -21.06 5.85
CA PHE A 73 -1.94 -22.09 6.83
C PHE A 73 -1.82 -23.47 6.18
N SER A 74 -2.77 -23.82 5.31
CA SER A 74 -2.73 -25.09 4.57
C SER A 74 -1.43 -25.24 3.76
N ARG A 75 -1.10 -24.21 2.98
CA ARG A 75 0.09 -24.22 2.12
C ARG A 75 1.40 -24.35 2.88
N HIS A 76 1.54 -23.64 4.01
CA HIS A 76 2.81 -23.58 4.75
C HIS A 76 2.97 -24.68 5.80
N LEU A 77 1.86 -25.22 6.34
CA LEU A 77 1.90 -26.30 7.33
C LEU A 77 1.74 -27.70 6.73
N GLY A 78 1.39 -27.80 5.44
CA GLY A 78 1.17 -29.08 4.77
C GLY A 78 -0.10 -29.82 5.23
N LEU A 79 -1.02 -29.12 5.89
CA LEU A 79 -2.33 -29.65 6.30
C LEU A 79 -3.36 -29.40 5.20
N PRO A 80 -4.24 -30.35 4.86
CA PRO A 80 -5.35 -30.10 3.95
C PRO A 80 -6.25 -28.96 4.46
N GLU A 81 -6.74 -28.11 3.56
CA GLU A 81 -7.57 -26.96 3.93
C GLU A 81 -8.82 -27.34 4.74
N ARG A 82 -9.41 -28.52 4.45
CA ARG A 82 -10.55 -29.07 5.20
C ARG A 82 -10.25 -29.39 6.67
N ASP A 83 -8.99 -29.58 7.01
CA ASP A 83 -8.51 -29.92 8.34
C ASP A 83 -8.05 -28.67 9.12
N ILE A 84 -8.20 -27.49 8.52
CA ILE A 84 -7.92 -26.20 9.15
C ILE A 84 -9.19 -25.38 9.24
N ARG A 85 -9.49 -24.85 10.43
CA ARG A 85 -10.57 -23.89 10.64
C ARG A 85 -10.01 -22.60 11.22
N VAL A 86 -10.14 -21.51 10.45
CA VAL A 86 -9.80 -20.16 10.91
C VAL A 86 -11.09 -19.43 11.26
N LEU A 87 -11.19 -18.99 12.51
CA LEU A 87 -12.31 -18.22 13.05
C LEU A 87 -11.84 -16.81 13.34
N THR A 88 -12.59 -15.83 12.83
CA THR A 88 -12.42 -14.41 13.16
C THR A 88 -13.72 -13.92 13.77
N GLN A 89 -13.64 -13.43 15.00
CA GLN A 89 -14.75 -12.79 15.70
C GLN A 89 -14.57 -11.27 15.60
N ASP A 90 -14.78 -10.55 16.69
CA ASP A 90 -14.49 -9.12 16.76
C ASP A 90 -13.01 -8.86 16.48
N CYS A 91 -12.73 -7.87 15.62
CA CYS A 91 -11.39 -7.40 15.32
C CYS A 91 -11.29 -5.94 15.75
N GLY A 92 -10.42 -5.64 16.72
CA GLY A 92 -10.22 -4.30 17.30
C GLY A 92 -9.37 -3.38 16.41
N GLY A 93 -9.70 -3.34 15.13
CA GLY A 93 -9.01 -2.60 14.09
C GLY A 93 -8.02 -3.45 13.30
N SER A 94 -7.90 -3.13 12.01
CA SER A 94 -6.89 -3.70 11.11
C SER A 94 -6.34 -2.66 10.15
N TYR A 95 -7.22 -1.89 9.48
CA TYR A 95 -6.82 -0.89 8.48
C TYR A 95 -5.94 -1.45 7.34
N GLY A 96 -5.98 -2.76 7.10
CA GLY A 96 -5.17 -3.48 6.11
C GLY A 96 -3.99 -4.24 6.70
N ILE A 97 -3.41 -3.79 7.83
CA ILE A 97 -2.18 -4.39 8.36
C ILE A 97 -2.42 -5.83 8.85
N LYS A 98 -3.61 -6.18 9.38
CA LYS A 98 -3.95 -7.55 9.77
C LYS A 98 -4.56 -8.38 8.63
N SER A 99 -4.16 -8.13 7.38
CA SER A 99 -4.49 -8.98 6.22
C SER A 99 -3.24 -9.60 5.58
N HIS A 100 -2.19 -9.77 6.40
CA HIS A 100 -0.89 -10.29 6.01
C HIS A 100 -0.53 -11.51 6.84
N LEU A 101 0.42 -12.28 6.32
CA LEU A 101 1.03 -13.38 7.05
C LEU A 101 2.16 -12.84 7.92
N TYR A 102 2.08 -13.11 9.23
CA TYR A 102 3.13 -12.78 10.18
C TYR A 102 3.84 -14.03 10.69
N GLY A 103 5.15 -13.92 10.88
CA GLY A 103 5.98 -15.00 11.41
C GLY A 103 5.52 -15.47 12.79
N ASP A 104 5.18 -14.53 13.69
CA ASP A 104 4.73 -14.84 15.06
C ASP A 104 3.42 -15.64 15.07
N GLU A 105 2.49 -15.30 14.17
CA GLU A 105 1.20 -15.97 14.04
C GLU A 105 1.37 -17.41 13.53
N PHE A 106 2.27 -17.60 12.55
CA PHE A 106 2.61 -18.93 12.04
C PHE A 106 3.39 -19.77 13.06
N ALA A 107 4.34 -19.17 13.76
CA ALA A 107 5.05 -19.81 14.84
C ALA A 107 4.09 -20.33 15.92
N THR A 108 3.03 -19.57 16.23
CA THR A 108 2.00 -19.99 17.18
C THR A 108 1.27 -21.26 16.73
N ALA A 109 0.90 -21.36 15.45
CA ALA A 109 0.29 -22.55 14.88
C ALA A 109 1.24 -23.75 14.88
N VAL A 110 2.51 -23.54 14.49
CA VAL A 110 3.54 -24.59 14.51
C VAL A 110 3.77 -25.11 15.93
N LEU A 111 3.89 -24.22 16.91
CA LEU A 111 4.05 -24.60 18.32
C LEU A 111 2.84 -25.41 18.83
N SER A 112 1.62 -25.04 18.44
CA SER A 112 0.43 -25.81 18.81
C SER A 112 0.46 -27.22 18.23
N ILE A 113 0.91 -27.39 16.98
CA ILE A 113 1.07 -28.70 16.34
C ILE A 113 2.14 -29.52 17.06
N MET A 114 3.31 -28.94 17.31
CA MET A 114 4.44 -29.63 17.95
C MET A 114 4.11 -30.07 19.39
N LEU A 115 3.37 -29.25 20.13
CA LEU A 115 3.03 -29.53 21.53
C LEU A 115 1.74 -30.35 21.67
N GLY A 116 0.91 -30.44 20.63
CA GLY A 116 -0.41 -31.07 20.68
C GLY A 116 -1.36 -30.38 21.66
N ARG A 117 -1.21 -29.06 21.86
CA ARG A 117 -1.95 -28.28 22.87
C ARG A 117 -2.25 -26.86 22.35
N PRO A 118 -3.27 -26.18 22.91
CA PRO A 118 -3.53 -24.79 22.57
C PRO A 118 -2.35 -23.87 22.93
N VAL A 119 -1.97 -22.99 22.01
CA VAL A 119 -0.95 -21.95 22.19
C VAL A 119 -1.57 -20.61 21.87
N ARG A 120 -1.37 -19.64 22.76
CA ARG A 120 -1.80 -18.24 22.58
C ARG A 120 -0.58 -17.35 22.43
N TRP A 121 -0.62 -16.49 21.42
CA TRP A 121 0.31 -15.38 21.27
C TRP A 121 -0.45 -14.07 21.16
N ARG A 122 0.15 -13.02 21.71
CA ARG A 122 -0.35 -11.65 21.62
C ARG A 122 0.86 -10.72 21.68
N ALA A 123 0.99 -9.84 20.70
CA ALA A 123 1.96 -8.77 20.75
C ALA A 123 1.60 -7.76 21.85
N ASP A 124 2.60 -7.26 22.58
CA ASP A 124 2.49 -5.98 23.23
C ASP A 124 2.55 -4.82 22.22
N ARG A 125 2.39 -3.58 22.71
CA ARG A 125 2.38 -2.42 21.82
C ARG A 125 3.73 -2.16 21.15
N ILE A 126 4.83 -2.35 21.86
CA ILE A 126 6.18 -2.10 21.34
C ILE A 126 6.52 -3.17 20.29
N GLU A 127 6.23 -4.44 20.57
CA GLU A 127 6.32 -5.54 19.62
C GLU A 127 5.52 -5.22 18.35
N SER A 128 4.28 -4.76 18.48
CA SER A 128 3.47 -4.30 17.35
C SER A 128 4.16 -3.21 16.53
N PHE A 129 4.74 -2.18 17.17
CA PHE A 129 5.43 -1.11 16.43
C PHE A 129 6.62 -1.59 15.59
N VAL A 130 7.34 -2.62 16.07
CA VAL A 130 8.55 -3.14 15.40
C VAL A 130 8.30 -4.37 14.52
N SER A 131 7.07 -4.88 14.46
CA SER A 131 6.73 -6.09 13.69
C SER A 131 5.53 -5.95 12.77
N ASP A 132 4.57 -5.07 13.10
CA ASP A 132 3.40 -4.84 12.25
C ASP A 132 3.81 -4.21 10.93
N ILE A 133 3.09 -4.51 9.86
CA ILE A 133 3.32 -3.89 8.56
C ILE A 133 3.32 -2.36 8.67
N HIS A 134 4.31 -1.73 8.06
CA HIS A 134 4.40 -0.28 7.90
C HIS A 134 3.87 0.16 6.53
N ALA A 135 3.80 1.45 6.29
CA ALA A 135 3.43 2.05 5.02
C ALA A 135 4.03 3.46 4.90
N ARG A 136 3.83 4.09 3.74
CA ARG A 136 4.02 5.53 3.46
C ARG A 136 5.45 6.00 3.36
N HIS A 137 6.41 5.10 3.29
CA HIS A 137 7.80 5.48 3.14
C HIS A 137 8.14 5.79 1.67
N HIS A 138 7.73 6.98 1.22
CA HIS A 138 7.85 7.45 -0.16
C HIS A 138 8.66 8.74 -0.24
N ARG A 139 9.43 8.87 -1.32
CA ARG A 139 9.97 10.14 -1.82
C ARG A 139 9.52 10.30 -3.26
N ILE A 140 8.58 11.22 -3.46
CA ILE A 140 7.98 11.50 -4.77
C ILE A 140 8.55 12.81 -5.31
N ARG A 141 9.01 12.79 -6.56
CA ARG A 141 9.27 13.98 -7.36
C ARG A 141 8.20 14.06 -8.43
N ALA A 142 7.56 15.21 -8.60
CA ALA A 142 6.51 15.35 -9.59
C ALA A 142 6.50 16.74 -10.19
N ARG A 143 6.03 16.84 -11.44
CA ARG A 143 5.80 18.11 -12.14
C ARG A 143 4.52 18.05 -12.97
N MET A 144 3.84 19.18 -13.08
CA MET A 144 2.57 19.33 -13.78
C MET A 144 2.64 20.55 -14.69
N GLY A 145 2.15 20.41 -15.91
CA GLY A 145 2.01 21.47 -16.90
C GLY A 145 0.54 21.77 -17.17
N ILE A 146 0.18 23.06 -17.18
CA ILE A 146 -1.16 23.55 -17.51
C ILE A 146 -1.12 24.59 -18.65
N ASP A 147 -2.21 24.71 -19.38
CA ASP A 147 -2.43 25.83 -20.31
C ASP A 147 -2.84 27.13 -19.60
N VAL A 148 -3.04 28.21 -20.36
CA VAL A 148 -3.50 29.52 -19.85
C VAL A 148 -4.88 29.47 -19.21
N ASP A 149 -5.72 28.51 -19.64
CA ASP A 149 -7.06 28.28 -19.11
C ASP A 149 -7.04 27.32 -17.91
N GLY A 150 -5.88 26.87 -17.45
CA GLY A 150 -5.73 25.99 -16.30
C GLY A 150 -6.05 24.51 -16.56
N HIS A 151 -6.15 24.05 -17.82
CA HIS A 151 -6.28 22.62 -18.11
C HIS A 151 -4.93 21.92 -17.98
N ILE A 152 -4.92 20.75 -17.34
CA ILE A 152 -3.75 19.88 -17.24
C ILE A 152 -3.41 19.35 -18.63
N LEU A 153 -2.19 19.64 -19.08
CA LEU A 153 -1.63 19.12 -20.32
C LEU A 153 -0.64 17.99 -20.08
N ALA A 154 0.13 18.05 -18.99
CA ALA A 154 1.16 17.05 -18.70
C ALA A 154 1.29 16.82 -17.20
N PHE A 155 1.52 15.56 -16.82
CA PHE A 155 1.83 15.21 -15.43
C PHE A 155 2.86 14.08 -15.37
N GLU A 156 3.97 14.33 -14.70
CA GLU A 156 5.05 13.37 -14.51
C GLU A 156 5.29 13.13 -13.02
N ILE A 157 5.47 11.87 -12.63
CA ILE A 157 5.72 11.45 -11.25
C ILE A 157 6.80 10.36 -11.19
N ASP A 158 7.81 10.56 -10.34
CA ASP A 158 8.87 9.60 -9.98
C ASP A 158 8.77 9.31 -8.47
N ASP A 159 8.40 8.08 -8.13
CA ASP A 159 8.17 7.61 -6.76
C ASP A 159 9.23 6.58 -6.33
N LEU A 160 10.02 6.94 -5.32
CA LEU A 160 10.97 6.04 -4.68
C LEU A 160 10.40 5.52 -3.35
N VAL A 161 10.31 4.20 -3.19
CA VAL A 161 9.63 3.54 -2.07
C VAL A 161 10.58 2.60 -1.32
N GLY A 162 10.60 2.70 0.02
CA GLY A 162 11.36 1.78 0.88
C GLY A 162 10.55 0.53 1.29
N GLY A 163 10.82 -0.61 0.65
CA GLY A 163 10.02 -1.85 0.73
C GLY A 163 10.15 -2.67 2.01
N GLY A 164 11.29 -2.58 2.71
CA GLY A 164 11.69 -3.51 3.77
C GLY A 164 12.72 -4.55 3.30
N PRO A 165 13.08 -5.53 4.14
CA PRO A 165 14.21 -6.42 3.86
C PRO A 165 13.79 -7.56 2.92
N TYR A 166 12.49 -7.78 2.83
CA TYR A 166 11.78 -8.76 2.02
C TYR A 166 10.38 -8.22 1.71
N SER A 167 9.72 -8.85 0.74
CA SER A 167 8.37 -8.47 0.34
C SER A 167 7.34 -9.06 1.31
N ALA A 168 6.39 -8.26 1.77
CA ALA A 168 5.30 -8.73 2.64
C ALA A 168 4.44 -9.77 1.90
N PHE A 169 4.00 -10.83 2.58
CA PHE A 169 3.18 -11.87 1.96
C PHE A 169 1.75 -11.86 2.53
N PRO A 170 0.69 -12.10 1.74
CA PRO A 170 0.67 -12.37 0.29
C PRO A 170 0.55 -11.11 -0.57
N ARG A 171 0.51 -9.93 0.04
CA ARG A 171 0.13 -8.67 -0.63
C ARG A 171 1.27 -7.92 -1.30
N THR A 172 2.51 -8.37 -1.11
CA THR A 172 3.75 -7.76 -1.62
C THR A 172 4.02 -6.34 -1.08
N SER A 173 5.30 -5.99 -0.93
CA SER A 173 5.74 -4.62 -0.60
C SER A 173 5.74 -3.68 -1.82
N ILE A 174 5.38 -4.20 -3.00
CA ILE A 174 5.38 -3.46 -4.26
C ILE A 174 4.05 -2.73 -4.49
N VAL A 175 2.95 -3.23 -3.91
CA VAL A 175 1.60 -2.73 -4.18
C VAL A 175 1.46 -1.26 -3.84
N GLU A 176 2.17 -0.75 -2.84
CA GLU A 176 2.09 0.66 -2.48
C GLU A 176 2.55 1.59 -3.62
N GLY A 177 3.78 1.42 -4.12
CA GLY A 177 4.29 2.19 -5.26
C GLY A 177 3.48 1.97 -6.54
N ASN A 178 3.01 0.75 -6.78
CA ASN A 178 2.14 0.47 -7.94
C ASN A 178 0.81 1.22 -7.90
N GLN A 179 0.22 1.36 -6.72
CA GLN A 179 -1.04 2.08 -6.53
C GLN A 179 -0.87 3.59 -6.61
N VAL A 180 0.33 4.13 -6.31
CA VAL A 180 0.66 5.52 -6.64
C VAL A 180 0.51 5.69 -8.15
N ILE A 181 1.24 4.93 -8.96
CA ILE A 181 1.26 5.12 -10.42
C ILE A 181 -0.11 4.90 -11.08
N ASN A 182 -0.93 3.99 -10.57
CA ASN A 182 -2.24 3.68 -11.17
C ASN A 182 -3.33 4.72 -10.88
N LEU A 183 -3.22 5.50 -9.80
CA LEU A 183 -4.33 6.32 -9.30
C LEU A 183 -3.95 7.77 -9.03
N THR A 184 -2.69 8.14 -9.23
CA THR A 184 -2.26 9.54 -9.17
C THR A 184 -2.98 10.30 -10.28
N GLY A 185 -3.72 11.34 -9.90
CA GLY A 185 -4.54 12.12 -10.84
C GLY A 185 -5.91 11.53 -11.16
N GLY A 186 -6.34 10.47 -10.46
CA GLY A 186 -7.60 9.76 -10.71
C GLY A 186 -8.85 10.62 -11.00
N PRO A 187 -9.15 11.69 -10.24
CA PRO A 187 -10.34 12.49 -10.50
C PRO A 187 -10.19 13.45 -11.69
N TYR A 188 -9.00 13.62 -12.25
CA TYR A 188 -8.73 14.65 -13.27
C TYR A 188 -8.44 14.05 -14.65
N ARG A 189 -8.77 14.81 -15.70
CA ARG A 189 -8.39 14.53 -17.09
C ARG A 189 -6.92 14.88 -17.28
N ILE A 190 -6.09 13.86 -17.54
CA ILE A 190 -4.64 14.00 -17.74
C ILE A 190 -4.28 13.36 -19.09
N PRO A 191 -4.17 14.15 -20.17
CA PRO A 191 -3.96 13.60 -21.52
C PRO A 191 -2.56 13.02 -21.71
N ASN A 192 -1.55 13.60 -21.06
CA ASN A 192 -0.16 13.14 -21.13
C ASN A 192 0.37 12.85 -19.72
N PHE A 193 0.67 11.58 -19.46
CA PHE A 193 1.09 11.10 -18.15
C PHE A 193 2.33 10.21 -18.27
N ARG A 194 3.30 10.43 -17.38
CA ARG A 194 4.43 9.51 -17.18
C ARG A 194 4.61 9.26 -15.69
N GLY A 195 4.42 8.02 -15.26
CA GLY A 195 4.64 7.60 -13.90
C GLY A 195 5.73 6.55 -13.79
N LYS A 196 6.69 6.76 -12.90
CA LYS A 196 7.74 5.81 -12.56
C LYS A 196 7.68 5.50 -11.07
N THR A 197 7.71 4.22 -10.70
CA THR A 197 7.91 3.81 -9.31
C THR A 197 9.08 2.84 -9.21
N VAL A 198 9.92 3.04 -8.21
CA VAL A 198 11.04 2.16 -7.85
C VAL A 198 10.89 1.76 -6.40
N VAL A 199 10.79 0.46 -6.15
CA VAL A 199 10.76 -0.09 -4.79
C VAL A 199 12.13 -0.68 -4.50
N VAL A 200 12.72 -0.27 -3.38
CA VAL A 200 14.04 -0.72 -2.95
C VAL A 200 13.98 -1.56 -1.68
N PHE A 201 14.88 -2.52 -1.55
CA PHE A 201 15.11 -3.22 -0.30
C PHE A 201 15.72 -2.28 0.75
N GLN A 202 15.27 -2.39 2.00
CA GLN A 202 15.77 -1.60 3.13
C GLN A 202 15.67 -2.40 4.44
N ASN A 203 16.67 -2.30 5.31
CA ASN A 203 16.70 -3.01 6.61
C ASN A 203 15.78 -2.35 7.67
N MET A 204 14.47 -2.32 7.40
CA MET A 204 13.41 -1.90 8.32
C MET A 204 12.21 -2.83 8.16
N VAL A 205 11.24 -2.84 9.09
CA VAL A 205 10.00 -3.66 9.02
C VAL A 205 9.38 -3.61 7.61
N PRO A 206 8.85 -4.68 6.99
CA PRO A 206 8.25 -4.58 5.65
C PRO A 206 7.13 -3.53 5.55
N ILE A 207 7.01 -2.86 4.40
CA ILE A 207 5.80 -2.10 4.08
C ILE A 207 4.78 -2.97 3.35
N SER A 208 3.50 -2.64 3.48
CA SER A 208 2.42 -3.15 2.63
C SER A 208 1.13 -2.38 2.90
N GLN A 209 -0.01 -3.04 2.77
CA GLN A 209 -1.32 -2.40 2.76
C GLN A 209 -1.67 -1.79 4.12
N TYR A 210 -1.71 -0.46 4.15
CA TYR A 210 -2.38 0.36 5.16
C TYR A 210 -3.36 1.28 4.46
N ARG A 211 -4.56 1.44 5.02
CA ARG A 211 -5.74 2.20 4.55
C ARG A 211 -5.51 3.02 3.27
N ALA A 212 -6.15 2.59 2.19
CA ALA A 212 -6.04 3.12 0.83
C ALA A 212 -4.73 2.81 0.07
N VAL A 213 -3.74 2.17 0.69
CA VAL A 213 -2.45 1.84 0.02
C VAL A 213 -1.91 3.09 -0.69
N GLY A 214 -1.16 3.05 -1.78
CA GLY A 214 -0.48 4.24 -2.35
C GLY A 214 -1.33 5.49 -2.66
N HIS A 215 -2.67 5.42 -2.63
CA HIS A 215 -3.55 6.51 -3.09
C HIS A 215 -3.30 7.86 -2.40
N PRO A 216 -3.17 7.96 -1.06
CA PRO A 216 -2.97 9.25 -0.42
C PRO A 216 -1.69 9.95 -0.90
N MET A 217 -0.66 9.20 -1.29
CA MET A 217 0.61 9.78 -1.75
C MET A 217 0.45 10.40 -3.13
N GLY A 218 -0.23 9.67 -4.02
CA GLY A 218 -0.55 10.14 -5.37
C GLY A 218 -1.50 11.35 -5.34
N ILE A 219 -2.52 11.32 -4.49
CA ILE A 219 -3.48 12.43 -4.32
C ILE A 219 -2.77 13.66 -3.78
N VAL A 220 -1.96 13.55 -2.72
CA VAL A 220 -1.23 14.69 -2.17
C VAL A 220 -0.28 15.29 -3.22
N ALA A 221 0.45 14.46 -3.97
CA ALA A 221 1.35 14.95 -5.02
C ALA A 221 0.60 15.69 -6.13
N CYS A 222 -0.51 15.12 -6.62
CA CYS A 222 -1.32 15.70 -7.68
C CYS A 222 -2.01 17.00 -7.24
N ASP A 223 -2.76 16.97 -6.13
CA ASP A 223 -3.53 18.11 -5.65
C ASP A 223 -2.63 19.26 -5.21
N SER A 224 -1.48 18.98 -4.60
CA SER A 224 -0.52 20.03 -4.23
C SER A 224 0.07 20.72 -5.46
N LEU A 225 0.31 20.00 -6.54
CA LEU A 225 0.77 20.59 -7.80
C LEU A 225 -0.35 21.35 -8.50
N LEU A 226 -1.57 20.85 -8.47
CA LEU A 226 -2.72 21.56 -9.04
C LEU A 226 -2.99 22.88 -8.31
N GLU A 227 -2.84 22.92 -6.98
CA GLU A 227 -2.92 24.17 -6.22
C GLU A 227 -1.80 25.16 -6.57
N LYS A 228 -0.56 24.68 -6.74
CA LYS A 228 0.55 25.52 -7.21
C LYS A 228 0.30 26.05 -8.63
N ALA A 229 -0.27 25.23 -9.50
CA ALA A 229 -0.62 25.62 -10.86
C ALA A 229 -1.71 26.70 -10.85
N ALA A 230 -2.72 26.57 -9.98
CA ALA A 230 -3.75 27.57 -9.77
C ALA A 230 -3.15 28.92 -9.36
N GLU A 231 -2.24 28.91 -8.38
CA GLU A 231 -1.54 30.11 -7.93
C GLU A 231 -0.71 30.75 -9.05
N ALA A 232 0.02 29.96 -9.82
CA ALA A 232 0.83 30.44 -10.94
C ALA A 232 0.00 31.07 -12.07
N ALA A 233 -1.20 30.54 -12.32
CA ALA A 233 -2.12 31.03 -13.35
C ALA A 233 -3.11 32.10 -12.84
N GLY A 234 -3.13 32.39 -11.53
CA GLY A 234 -4.12 33.29 -10.93
C GLY A 234 -5.57 32.76 -10.97
N ILE A 235 -5.74 31.43 -10.95
CA ILE A 235 -7.04 30.75 -10.98
C ILE A 235 -7.43 30.31 -9.56
N ASP A 236 -8.70 30.42 -9.21
CA ASP A 236 -9.21 29.89 -7.94
C ASP A 236 -8.99 28.36 -7.83
N ARG A 237 -8.68 27.90 -6.60
CA ARG A 237 -8.33 26.49 -6.33
C ARG A 237 -9.48 25.52 -6.60
N LEU A 238 -10.73 25.94 -6.41
CA LEU A 238 -11.88 25.10 -6.73
C LEU A 238 -12.16 25.15 -8.23
N GLU A 239 -12.01 26.32 -8.84
CA GLU A 239 -12.23 26.51 -10.26
C GLU A 239 -11.27 25.68 -11.13
N ILE A 240 -9.97 25.68 -10.83
CA ILE A 240 -9.02 24.87 -11.60
C ILE A 240 -9.32 23.37 -11.49
N ARG A 241 -9.84 22.90 -10.33
CA ARG A 241 -10.28 21.51 -10.16
C ARG A 241 -11.49 21.21 -11.03
N ARG A 242 -12.49 22.11 -11.06
CA ARG A 242 -13.68 21.96 -11.90
C ARG A 242 -13.34 21.83 -13.38
N ARG A 243 -12.40 22.64 -13.88
CA ARG A 243 -11.95 22.58 -15.29
C ARG A 243 -11.29 21.25 -15.66
N ASN A 244 -10.77 20.53 -14.68
CA ASN A 244 -9.98 19.33 -14.89
C ASN A 244 -10.67 18.05 -14.46
N PHE A 245 -11.82 18.08 -13.78
CA PHE A 245 -12.51 16.84 -13.45
C PHE A 245 -12.81 16.03 -14.70
N VAL A 246 -12.69 14.71 -14.58
CA VAL A 246 -13.21 13.81 -15.60
C VAL A 246 -14.73 14.02 -15.71
N SER A 247 -15.27 14.03 -16.93
CA SER A 247 -16.69 14.24 -17.17
C SER A 247 -17.52 13.01 -16.75
N ASP A 248 -18.77 13.24 -16.32
CA ASP A 248 -19.69 12.18 -15.86
C ASP A 248 -19.99 11.11 -16.93
N ASP A 249 -19.77 11.43 -18.20
CA ASP A 249 -19.98 10.57 -19.36
C ASP A 249 -18.72 9.83 -19.83
N SER A 250 -17.60 9.95 -19.12
CA SER A 250 -16.41 9.17 -19.39
C SER A 250 -16.62 7.72 -18.90
N TYR A 251 -16.75 6.77 -19.82
CA TYR A 251 -16.76 5.33 -19.54
C TYR A 251 -15.64 4.64 -20.30
#